data_AF-A0A661NP89-F1
#
_entry.id   AF-A0A661NP89-F1
#
_cell.length_a   1.000
_cell.length_b   1.000
_cell.length_c   1.000
_cell.angle_alpha   90.00
_cell.angle_beta   90.00
_cell.angle_gamma   90.00
#
_symmetry.space_group_name_H-M   'P 1'
#
loop_
_entity.id
_entity.type
_entity.pdbx_description
1 polymer ?
#
loop_
_entity_poly.entity_id
_entity_poly.type
_entity_poly.pdbx_seq_one_letter_code
_entity_poly.pdbx_strand_id
1 'polypeptide(L)'
;MLRFLPRLFLCVLALGCEQPRGLTWLINSAPDVESGRIVRIVARVRANGCTGDQLLYEEDVTANTAAVPVLAPGLYGFEAVALDANCTPVASTCVNFQLPLADGETIELVLEAETGTPWCSADQCRDGQCGAVDAGMDSGAPGCTISSDCPPPPGPCAAYQCIAGACSVQADDSMCPGECVSGVGCPRDADVGVGDSGFDSSVPTD
;
A
#
# COMPACT_ATOMS: atom_id res chain seq x y z
N MET A 1 51.27 -47.40 -5.72
CA MET A 1 49.79 -47.42 -5.86
C MET A 1 49.17 -46.80 -4.61
N LEU A 2 49.03 -45.48 -4.58
CA LEU A 2 48.38 -44.74 -3.49
C LEU A 2 46.89 -44.55 -3.87
N ARG A 3 45.99 -45.13 -3.07
CA ARG A 3 44.53 -45.02 -3.26
C ARG A 3 44.06 -43.65 -2.77
N PHE A 4 43.70 -42.78 -3.71
CA PHE A 4 42.92 -41.56 -3.50
C PHE A 4 41.51 -41.95 -3.01
N LEU A 5 41.21 -41.68 -1.74
CA LEU A 5 39.84 -41.74 -1.20
C LEU A 5 39.26 -40.32 -1.30
N PRO A 6 38.30 -40.05 -2.20
CA PRO A 6 37.65 -38.76 -2.27
C PRO A 6 36.70 -38.67 -1.06
N ARG A 7 37.09 -37.89 -0.06
CA ARG A 7 36.18 -37.46 1.01
C ARG A 7 35.14 -36.54 0.36
N LEU A 8 33.99 -37.12 0.02
CA LEU A 8 32.79 -36.42 -0.38
C LEU A 8 32.30 -35.63 0.84
N PHE A 9 32.81 -34.41 1.01
CA PHE A 9 32.34 -33.45 2.00
C PHE A 9 30.97 -32.95 1.50
N LEU A 10 29.91 -33.63 1.96
CA LEU A 10 28.54 -33.21 1.76
C LEU A 10 28.35 -31.91 2.56
N CYS A 11 28.66 -30.76 1.95
CA CYS A 11 28.26 -29.46 2.45
C CYS A 11 26.74 -29.39 2.38
N VAL A 12 26.08 -29.90 3.42
CA VAL A 12 24.68 -29.59 3.72
C VAL A 12 24.64 -28.09 3.98
N LEU A 13 24.43 -27.32 2.91
CA LEU A 13 23.99 -25.93 2.98
C LEU A 13 22.63 -25.97 3.67
N ALA A 14 22.65 -25.92 4.99
CA ALA A 14 21.51 -25.53 5.79
C ALA A 14 21.20 -24.09 5.38
N LEU A 15 20.47 -23.94 4.27
CA LEU A 15 19.68 -22.77 3.94
C LEU A 15 18.57 -22.71 5.01
N GLY A 16 18.96 -22.40 6.24
CA GLY A 16 18.01 -21.98 7.25
C GLY A 16 17.34 -20.75 6.66
N CYS A 17 16.05 -20.86 6.35
CA CYS A 17 15.25 -19.69 6.03
C CYS A 17 15.37 -18.76 7.23
N GLU A 18 16.17 -17.72 7.10
CA GLU A 18 16.30 -16.70 8.12
C GLU A 18 14.94 -16.01 8.19
N GLN A 19 14.19 -16.35 9.25
CA GLN A 19 12.84 -15.84 9.44
C GLN A 19 12.93 -14.31 9.54
N PRO A 20 12.11 -13.56 8.78
CA PRO A 20 12.07 -12.11 8.88
C PRO A 20 11.81 -11.72 10.33
N ARG A 21 12.78 -11.06 10.96
CA ARG A 21 12.64 -10.58 12.32
C ARG A 21 11.78 -9.33 12.27
N GLY A 22 10.62 -9.37 12.93
CA GLY A 22 9.79 -8.18 13.09
C GLY A 22 10.55 -7.18 13.95
N LEU A 23 10.94 -6.05 13.36
CA LEU A 23 11.47 -4.93 14.12
C LEU A 23 10.31 -4.17 14.76
N THR A 24 10.51 -3.64 15.96
CA THR A 24 9.54 -2.77 16.62
C THR A 24 10.16 -1.39 16.79
N TRP A 25 9.42 -0.34 16.45
CA TRP A 25 9.82 1.04 16.68
C TRP A 25 9.08 1.60 17.88
N LEU A 26 9.80 2.34 18.71
CA LEU A 26 9.24 3.15 19.78
C LEU A 26 9.61 4.62 19.52
N ILE A 27 8.61 5.46 19.29
CA ILE A 27 8.82 6.89 19.05
C ILE A 27 8.42 7.67 20.30
N ASN A 28 9.40 8.29 20.94
CA ASN A 28 9.23 9.11 22.12
C ASN A 28 9.48 10.59 21.78
N SER A 29 8.83 11.49 22.50
CA SER A 29 9.10 12.93 22.40
C SER A 29 10.07 13.36 23.50
N ALA A 30 11.07 14.16 23.16
CA ALA A 30 11.90 14.81 24.17
C ALA A 30 11.06 15.77 25.05
N PRO A 31 11.48 16.05 26.29
CA PRO A 31 10.69 16.83 27.25
C PRO A 31 10.34 18.26 26.80
N ASP A 32 11.10 18.82 25.86
CA ASP A 32 10.95 20.16 25.29
C ASP A 32 10.02 20.20 24.07
N VAL A 33 9.58 19.05 23.56
CA VAL A 33 8.63 18.97 22.45
C VAL A 33 7.20 19.16 22.97
N GLU A 34 6.57 20.26 22.56
CA GLU A 34 5.18 20.57 22.90
C GLU A 34 4.20 19.62 22.19
N SER A 35 3.77 18.56 22.87
CA SER A 35 2.87 17.53 22.31
C SER A 35 1.56 18.10 21.74
N GLY A 36 1.05 19.21 22.28
CA GLY A 36 -0.16 19.88 21.78
C GLY A 36 -0.03 20.51 20.39
N ARG A 37 1.20 20.62 19.85
CA ARG A 37 1.45 21.12 18.48
C ARG A 37 1.54 20.00 17.45
N ILE A 38 1.75 18.76 17.87
CA ILE A 38 1.91 17.62 16.97
C ILE A 38 0.53 17.14 16.54
N VAL A 39 0.27 17.17 15.23
CA VAL A 39 -0.96 16.61 14.63
C VAL A 39 -0.70 15.30 13.90
N ARG A 40 0.55 15.07 13.48
CA ARG A 40 0.95 13.90 12.68
C ARG A 40 2.42 13.55 12.93
N ILE A 41 2.73 12.26 12.94
CA ILE A 41 4.09 11.75 12.97
C ILE A 41 4.30 10.86 11.74
N VAL A 42 5.37 11.11 11.00
CA VAL A 42 5.74 10.34 9.81
C VAL A 42 7.01 9.56 10.10
N ALA A 43 6.94 8.24 9.93
CA ALA A 43 8.04 7.30 10.03
C ALA A 43 8.68 7.10 8.65
N ARG A 44 10.00 7.14 8.56
CA ARG A 44 10.77 6.97 7.32
C ARG A 44 11.95 6.03 7.50
N VAL A 45 12.27 5.27 6.45
CA VAL A 45 13.53 4.52 6.33
C VAL A 45 14.29 4.95 5.10
N ARG A 46 15.57 5.29 5.27
CA ARG A 46 16.51 5.64 4.19
C ARG A 46 17.59 4.58 4.03
N ALA A 47 17.98 4.31 2.79
CA ALA A 47 19.14 3.46 2.50
C ALA A 47 20.45 4.21 2.81
N ASN A 48 21.47 3.49 3.29
CA ASN A 48 22.82 4.03 3.57
C ASN A 48 22.87 5.09 4.71
N GLY A 49 21.93 5.02 5.65
CA GLY A 49 21.90 5.91 6.82
C GLY A 49 21.09 7.20 6.62
N CYS A 50 21.14 8.07 7.62
CA CYS A 50 20.42 9.34 7.69
C CYS A 50 20.81 10.36 6.63
N THR A 51 21.99 10.23 6.04
CA THR A 51 22.45 11.06 4.92
C THR A 51 22.08 10.46 3.56
N GLY A 52 21.33 9.36 3.55
CA GLY A 52 20.93 8.67 2.33
C GLY A 52 19.75 9.36 1.63
N ASP A 53 19.84 9.51 0.32
CA ASP A 53 18.78 10.15 -0.48
C ASP A 53 17.65 9.19 -0.87
N GLN A 54 17.91 7.88 -0.83
CA GLN A 54 16.92 6.87 -1.23
C GLN A 54 15.97 6.54 -0.07
N LEU A 55 14.73 7.01 -0.18
CA LEU A 55 13.63 6.64 0.71
C LEU A 55 13.12 5.23 0.33
N LEU A 56 13.14 4.32 1.30
CA LEU A 56 12.69 2.93 1.14
C LEU A 56 11.30 2.69 1.74
N TYR A 57 10.93 3.49 2.74
CA TYR A 57 9.70 3.35 3.48
C TYR A 57 9.24 4.71 3.99
N GLU A 58 7.94 4.95 3.94
CA GLU A 58 7.27 6.08 4.59
C GLU A 58 5.88 5.62 5.06
N GLU A 59 5.53 5.93 6.31
CA GLU A 59 4.21 5.62 6.88
C GLU A 59 3.80 6.66 7.92
N ASP A 60 2.49 6.87 8.06
CA ASP A 60 1.90 7.60 9.17
C ASP A 60 1.82 6.75 10.44
N VAL A 61 2.40 7.26 11.52
CA VAL A 61 2.43 6.57 12.80
C VAL A 61 1.22 6.97 13.64
N THR A 62 0.40 5.98 13.97
CA THR A 62 -0.67 6.13 14.98
C THR A 62 -0.23 5.42 16.27
N ALA A 63 -0.39 6.07 17.42
CA ALA A 63 0.01 5.52 18.74
C ALA A 63 1.51 5.23 18.95
N ASN A 64 2.40 6.06 18.37
CA ASN A 64 3.86 6.02 18.62
C ASN A 64 4.56 4.69 18.28
N THR A 65 3.91 3.82 17.51
CA THR A 65 4.44 2.52 17.06
C THR A 65 4.17 2.37 15.56
N ALA A 66 5.18 1.91 14.82
CA ALA A 66 5.11 1.74 13.37
C ALA A 66 5.47 0.30 13.00
N ALA A 67 4.83 -0.22 11.95
CA ALA A 67 5.25 -1.48 11.36
C ALA A 67 6.53 -1.25 10.54
N VAL A 68 7.47 -2.17 10.62
CA VAL A 68 8.75 -2.04 9.92
C VAL A 68 8.76 -3.00 8.75
N PRO A 69 9.07 -2.53 7.53
CA PRO A 69 9.21 -3.44 6.41
C PRO A 69 10.36 -4.42 6.65
N VAL A 70 10.30 -5.58 6.00
CA VAL A 70 11.42 -6.52 5.99
C VAL A 70 12.53 -5.92 5.15
N LEU A 71 13.66 -5.61 5.78
CA LEU A 71 14.84 -5.03 5.15
C LEU A 71 15.96 -6.06 5.03
N ALA A 72 16.73 -5.98 3.95
CA ALA A 72 17.95 -6.76 3.81
C ALA A 72 19.02 -6.31 4.82
N PRO A 73 20.07 -7.10 5.08
CA PRO A 73 21.22 -6.64 5.85
C PRO A 73 21.88 -5.40 5.22
N GLY A 74 22.19 -4.38 6.03
CA GLY A 74 22.72 -3.11 5.55
C GLY A 74 22.66 -1.97 6.57
N LEU A 75 23.23 -0.81 6.21
CA LEU A 75 23.13 0.42 7.00
C LEU A 75 21.89 1.21 6.58
N TYR A 76 21.06 1.59 7.54
CA TYR A 76 19.81 2.31 7.30
C TYR A 76 19.67 3.51 8.24
N GLY A 77 19.01 4.56 7.75
CA GLY A 77 18.58 5.70 8.55
C GLY A 77 17.11 5.53 8.92
N PHE A 78 16.82 5.41 10.22
CA PHE A 78 15.47 5.38 10.76
C PHE A 78 15.12 6.78 11.23
N GLU A 79 14.15 7.40 10.56
CA GLU A 79 13.75 8.79 10.75
C GLU A 79 12.30 8.87 11.24
N ALA A 80 12.04 9.78 12.16
CA ALA A 80 10.68 10.17 12.54
C ALA A 80 10.58 11.69 12.51
N VAL A 81 9.51 12.21 11.92
CA VAL A 81 9.24 13.66 11.87
C VAL A 81 7.83 13.94 12.38
N ALA A 82 7.72 14.83 13.35
CA ALA A 82 6.47 15.33 13.87
C ALA A 82 6.10 16.65 13.18
N LEU A 83 4.87 16.73 12.68
CA LEU A 83 4.33 17.85 11.94
C LEU A 83 3.20 18.52 12.73
N ASP A 84 3.06 19.83 12.54
CA ASP A 84 1.89 20.60 13.00
C ASP A 84 0.77 20.69 11.95
N ALA A 85 -0.32 21.38 12.30
CA ALA A 85 -1.48 21.58 11.43
C ALA A 85 -1.15 22.31 10.12
N ASN A 86 0.00 23.00 10.05
CA ASN A 86 0.49 23.69 8.86
C ASN A 86 1.55 22.87 8.11
N CYS A 87 1.67 21.56 8.38
CA CYS A 87 2.63 20.65 7.74
C CYS A 87 4.08 21.13 7.93
N THR A 88 4.33 21.86 9.03
CA THR A 88 5.66 22.33 9.39
C THR A 88 6.26 21.36 10.39
N PRO A 89 7.49 20.87 10.18
CA PRO A 89 8.21 20.09 11.18
C PRO A 89 8.38 20.88 12.47
N VAL A 90 7.93 20.27 13.58
CA VAL A 90 8.08 20.80 14.95
C VAL A 90 9.03 19.97 15.80
N ALA A 91 9.29 18.73 15.38
CA ALA A 91 10.32 17.89 15.96
C ALA A 91 10.76 16.84 14.94
N SER A 92 12.01 16.41 15.01
CA SER A 92 12.53 15.34 14.15
C SER A 92 13.60 14.53 14.88
N THR A 93 13.90 13.37 14.31
CA THR A 93 15.06 12.57 14.71
C THR A 93 15.45 11.65 13.57
N CYS A 94 16.74 11.36 13.45
CA CYS A 94 17.22 10.29 12.58
C CYS A 94 18.39 9.56 13.21
N VAL A 95 18.31 8.23 13.28
CA VAL A 95 19.34 7.37 13.86
C VAL A 95 19.77 6.31 12.85
N ASN A 96 21.08 6.08 12.78
CA ASN A 96 21.67 5.05 11.94
C ASN A 96 21.69 3.70 12.66
N PHE A 97 21.19 2.64 12.00
CA PHE A 97 21.31 1.26 12.49
C PHE A 97 21.89 0.35 11.41
N GLN A 98 22.71 -0.60 11.85
CA GLN A 98 23.25 -1.67 11.03
C GLN A 98 22.39 -2.92 11.22
N LEU A 99 21.73 -3.39 10.15
CA LEU A 99 20.92 -4.61 10.16
C LEU A 99 21.76 -5.85 9.78
N PRO A 100 21.40 -7.05 10.28
CA PRO A 100 20.29 -7.32 11.21
C PRO A 100 20.59 -6.88 12.65
N LEU A 101 19.54 -6.56 13.41
CA LEU A 101 19.62 -6.29 14.85
C LEU A 101 19.53 -7.60 15.66
N ALA A 102 19.86 -7.53 16.95
CA ALA A 102 19.67 -8.64 17.87
C ALA A 102 18.18 -8.99 18.03
N ASP A 103 17.87 -10.24 18.37
CA ASP A 103 16.48 -10.67 18.60
C ASP A 103 15.82 -9.86 19.72
N GLY A 104 14.64 -9.30 19.44
CA GLY A 104 13.87 -8.48 20.40
C GLY A 104 14.40 -7.07 20.60
N GLU A 105 15.42 -6.64 19.85
CA GLU A 105 15.90 -5.26 19.89
C GLU A 105 14.83 -4.30 19.36
N THR A 106 14.61 -3.21 20.11
CA THR A 106 13.65 -2.16 19.78
C THR A 106 14.42 -0.94 19.30
N ILE A 107 14.01 -0.38 18.17
CA ILE A 107 14.56 0.88 17.66
C ILE A 107 13.83 2.01 18.37
N GLU A 108 14.53 2.68 19.30
CA GLU A 108 14.01 3.86 19.98
C GLU A 108 14.41 5.13 19.23
N LEU A 109 13.41 5.94 18.87
CA LEU A 109 13.56 7.22 18.20
C LEU A 109 13.04 8.31 19.14
N VAL A 110 13.94 9.20 19.58
CA VAL A 110 13.57 10.34 20.43
C VAL A 110 13.49 11.59 19.57
N LEU A 111 12.28 12.11 19.37
CA LEU A 111 12.02 13.35 18.65
C LEU A 111 12.57 14.53 19.43
N GLU A 112 13.47 15.28 18.81
CA GLU A 112 14.03 16.52 19.35
C GLU A 112 13.33 17.73 18.72
N ALA A 113 13.14 18.80 19.48
CA ALA A 113 12.47 19.99 18.98
C ALA A 113 13.23 20.59 17.79
N GLU A 114 12.49 20.87 16.71
CA GLU A 114 13.04 21.47 15.50
C GLU A 114 12.09 22.54 14.98
N THR A 115 12.63 23.56 14.32
CA THR A 115 11.84 24.48 13.50
C THR A 115 12.15 24.24 12.03
N GLY A 116 11.23 23.58 11.32
CA GLY A 116 11.34 23.34 9.89
C GLY A 116 10.65 24.42 9.03
N THR A 117 10.73 24.22 7.72
CA THR A 117 9.85 24.91 6.76
C THR A 117 8.68 23.98 6.40
N PRO A 118 7.49 24.54 6.05
CA PRO A 118 6.37 23.73 5.60
C PRO A 118 6.76 22.81 4.46
N TRP A 119 6.38 21.53 4.52
CA TRP A 119 6.67 20.55 3.46
C TRP A 119 5.92 20.82 2.15
N CYS A 120 4.79 21.52 2.24
CA CYS A 120 3.97 21.92 1.10
C CYS A 120 3.44 23.34 1.32
N SER A 121 2.82 23.90 0.29
CA SER A 121 2.18 25.21 0.39
C SER A 121 0.96 25.16 1.32
N ALA A 122 0.58 26.31 1.88
CA ALA A 122 -0.50 26.39 2.87
C ALA A 122 -1.87 25.93 2.32
N ASP A 123 -2.10 26.05 1.01
CA ASP A 123 -3.30 25.57 0.32
C ASP A 123 -3.35 24.05 0.11
N GLN A 124 -2.19 23.38 0.21
CA GLN A 124 -2.04 21.93 0.08
C GLN A 124 -2.01 21.20 1.42
N CYS A 125 -1.74 21.92 2.51
CA CYS A 125 -1.70 21.34 3.83
C CYS A 125 -3.10 21.24 4.45
N ARG A 126 -3.48 20.04 4.88
CA ARG A 126 -4.65 19.81 5.74
C ARG A 126 -4.28 18.86 6.87
N ASP A 127 -4.42 19.32 8.10
CA ASP A 127 -4.19 18.53 9.32
C ASP A 127 -2.82 17.81 9.35
N GLY A 128 -1.77 18.51 8.93
CA GLY A 128 -0.40 17.97 8.86
C GLY A 128 -0.13 17.02 7.69
N GLN A 129 -1.12 16.79 6.82
CA GLN A 129 -0.97 16.04 5.58
C GLN A 129 -0.86 16.97 4.39
N CYS A 130 0.19 16.79 3.59
CA CYS A 130 0.27 17.39 2.28
C CYS A 130 -0.57 16.56 1.32
N GLY A 131 -1.74 17.07 0.96
CA GLY A 131 -2.53 16.51 -0.12
C GLY A 131 -1.97 16.99 -1.46
N ALA A 132 -2.18 16.20 -2.52
CA ALA A 132 -2.32 16.85 -3.81
C ALA A 132 -3.45 17.87 -3.66
N VAL A 133 -3.31 19.07 -4.23
CA VAL A 133 -4.51 19.82 -4.62
C VAL A 133 -5.33 18.77 -5.35
N ASP A 134 -6.54 18.48 -4.87
CA ASP A 134 -7.50 17.71 -5.64
C ASP A 134 -7.63 18.52 -6.91
N ALA A 135 -6.79 18.18 -7.90
CA ALA A 135 -6.74 18.78 -9.20
C ALA A 135 -7.93 18.11 -9.83
N GLY A 136 -9.12 18.50 -9.35
CA GLY A 136 -10.36 17.81 -9.53
C GLY A 136 -10.40 17.56 -11.01
N MET A 137 -10.09 16.32 -11.38
CA MET A 137 -10.57 15.82 -12.63
C MET A 137 -12.02 15.54 -12.25
N ASP A 138 -12.77 16.66 -12.20
CA ASP A 138 -14.19 16.70 -12.40
C ASP A 138 -14.32 15.82 -13.62
N SER A 139 -14.67 14.57 -13.34
CA SER A 139 -14.54 13.50 -14.30
C SER A 139 -15.74 13.74 -15.17
N GLY A 140 -15.60 14.73 -16.05
CA GLY A 140 -16.44 15.04 -17.18
C GLY A 140 -16.35 13.90 -18.18
N ALA A 141 -16.40 12.65 -17.72
CA ALA A 141 -17.41 11.78 -18.26
C ALA A 141 -18.70 12.62 -18.22
N PRO A 142 -19.32 12.94 -19.37
CA PRO A 142 -20.65 13.51 -19.38
C PRO A 142 -21.57 12.45 -18.76
N GLY A 143 -21.60 12.41 -17.42
CA GLY A 143 -22.57 11.66 -16.68
C GLY A 143 -23.89 12.34 -17.01
N CYS A 144 -24.69 11.67 -17.83
CA CYS A 144 -26.07 12.03 -18.05
C CYS A 144 -26.71 12.16 -16.66
N THR A 145 -26.92 13.39 -16.18
CA THR A 145 -27.56 13.65 -14.88
C THR A 145 -29.04 13.26 -14.91
N ILE A 146 -29.59 13.07 -16.10
CA ILE A 146 -30.91 12.54 -16.37
C ILE A 146 -30.83 11.47 -17.47
N SER A 147 -31.61 10.40 -17.30
CA SER A 147 -31.68 9.24 -18.22
C SER A 147 -31.95 9.61 -19.69
N SER A 148 -32.42 10.83 -19.99
CA SER A 148 -32.76 11.27 -21.35
C SER A 148 -31.55 11.62 -22.21
N ASP A 149 -30.38 11.88 -21.61
CA ASP A 149 -29.24 12.47 -22.33
C ASP A 149 -28.19 11.46 -22.74
N CYS A 150 -28.40 10.18 -22.43
CA CYS A 150 -27.52 9.11 -22.84
C CYS A 150 -27.95 8.60 -24.22
N PRO A 151 -27.08 8.71 -25.26
CA PRO A 151 -27.39 8.14 -26.56
C PRO A 151 -27.55 6.62 -26.40
N PRO A 152 -28.58 6.01 -27.01
CA PRO A 152 -28.81 4.57 -26.87
C PRO A 152 -27.57 3.81 -27.36
N PRO A 153 -27.02 2.87 -26.57
CA PRO A 153 -25.89 2.09 -27.03
C PRO A 153 -26.30 1.27 -28.27
N PRO A 154 -25.44 1.14 -29.28
CA PRO A 154 -25.75 0.30 -30.43
C PRO A 154 -25.75 -1.17 -29.98
N GLY A 155 -26.93 -1.80 -29.96
CA GLY A 155 -27.11 -3.22 -29.66
C GLY A 155 -28.51 -3.56 -29.15
N PRO A 156 -28.87 -4.85 -29.04
CA PRO A 156 -30.16 -5.30 -28.50
C PRO A 156 -30.40 -4.90 -27.03
N CYS A 157 -29.36 -4.42 -26.33
CA CYS A 157 -29.44 -3.91 -24.96
C CYS A 157 -29.80 -2.41 -24.86
N ALA A 158 -30.17 -1.76 -25.97
CA ALA A 158 -30.41 -0.30 -26.03
C ALA A 158 -31.63 0.21 -25.24
N ALA A 159 -32.47 -0.68 -24.69
CA ALA A 159 -33.76 -0.33 -24.08
C ALA A 159 -33.84 -0.51 -22.55
N TYR A 160 -32.75 -0.91 -21.88
CA TYR A 160 -32.80 -1.21 -20.44
C TYR A 160 -32.57 0.04 -19.58
N GLN A 161 -33.54 0.38 -18.74
CA GLN A 161 -33.37 1.34 -17.65
C GLN A 161 -32.80 0.63 -16.43
N CYS A 162 -31.69 1.13 -15.88
CA CYS A 162 -31.25 0.77 -14.55
C CYS A 162 -32.14 1.48 -13.54
N ILE A 163 -33.06 0.76 -12.90
CA ILE A 163 -33.85 1.28 -11.78
C ILE A 163 -33.30 0.63 -10.51
N ALA A 164 -32.76 1.45 -9.60
CA ALA A 164 -32.31 1.03 -8.27
C ALA A 164 -31.29 -0.13 -8.25
N GLY A 165 -30.37 -0.18 -9.22
CA GLY A 165 -29.31 -1.20 -9.26
C GLY A 165 -29.76 -2.58 -9.78
N ALA A 166 -30.96 -2.68 -10.35
CA ALA A 166 -31.42 -3.88 -11.06
C ALA A 166 -31.76 -3.54 -12.52
N CYS A 167 -31.36 -4.43 -13.44
CA CYS A 167 -31.82 -4.40 -14.82
C CYS A 167 -33.24 -4.99 -14.87
N SER A 168 -34.27 -4.14 -15.03
CA SER A 168 -35.65 -4.63 -15.21
C SER A 168 -35.84 -5.12 -16.65
N VAL A 169 -36.13 -6.41 -16.80
CA VAL A 169 -36.49 -7.07 -18.07
C VAL A 169 -37.61 -6.32 -18.80
N GLN A 170 -37.45 -6.08 -20.11
CA GLN A 170 -38.59 -5.83 -20.98
C GLN A 170 -39.27 -7.16 -21.35
N ALA A 171 -40.50 -7.05 -21.86
CA ALA A 171 -41.53 -8.09 -21.97
C ALA A 171 -41.22 -9.34 -22.84
N ASP A 172 -39.99 -9.57 -23.25
CA ASP A 172 -39.61 -10.69 -24.12
C ASP A 172 -38.88 -11.85 -23.38
N ASP A 173 -38.89 -11.85 -22.04
CA ASP A 173 -38.35 -12.92 -21.17
C ASP A 173 -36.88 -13.32 -21.46
N SER A 174 -36.14 -12.48 -22.18
CA SER A 174 -34.75 -12.74 -22.53
C SER A 174 -33.82 -12.26 -21.41
N MET A 175 -33.38 -13.18 -20.56
CA MET A 175 -32.40 -12.89 -19.49
C MET A 175 -31.05 -12.46 -20.08
N CYS A 176 -30.57 -11.27 -19.74
CA CYS A 176 -29.18 -10.88 -19.98
C CYS A 176 -28.26 -11.60 -18.96
N PRO A 177 -27.19 -12.29 -19.39
CA PRO A 177 -26.22 -12.86 -18.48
C PRO A 177 -25.28 -11.75 -17.97
N GLY A 178 -25.57 -11.16 -16.81
CA GLY A 178 -24.64 -10.24 -16.14
C GLY A 178 -25.30 -9.33 -15.09
N GLU A 179 -24.57 -9.08 -14.00
CA GLU A 179 -24.96 -8.10 -12.98
C GLU A 179 -24.71 -6.67 -13.50
N CYS A 180 -25.75 -5.84 -13.59
CA CYS A 180 -25.63 -4.42 -13.92
C CYS A 180 -25.22 -3.64 -12.65
N VAL A 181 -23.99 -3.16 -12.55
CA VAL A 181 -23.57 -2.30 -11.43
C VAL A 181 -24.11 -0.88 -11.67
N SER A 182 -24.86 -0.34 -10.71
CA SER A 182 -25.41 1.02 -10.80
C SER A 182 -24.31 2.05 -11.09
N GLY A 183 -24.41 2.77 -12.21
CA GLY A 183 -23.46 3.82 -12.61
C GLY A 183 -22.33 3.36 -13.54
N VAL A 184 -22.20 2.07 -13.83
CA VAL A 184 -21.24 1.53 -14.79
C VAL A 184 -22.05 0.83 -15.87
N GLY A 185 -22.03 1.34 -17.11
CA GLY A 185 -22.73 0.69 -18.23
C GLY A 185 -22.35 -0.79 -18.32
N CYS A 186 -23.27 -1.63 -18.81
CA CYS A 186 -23.04 -3.07 -18.95
C CYS A 186 -21.67 -3.33 -19.60
N PRO A 187 -20.77 -4.10 -18.98
CA PRO A 187 -19.50 -4.43 -19.60
C PRO A 187 -19.80 -5.13 -20.92
N ARG A 188 -19.30 -4.57 -22.02
CA ARG A 188 -19.28 -5.25 -23.31
C ARG A 188 -18.53 -6.57 -23.12
N ASP A 189 -19.24 -7.68 -23.33
CA ASP A 189 -18.74 -9.02 -23.66
C ASP A 189 -17.24 -9.19 -23.42
N ALA A 190 -16.86 -9.46 -22.16
CA ALA A 190 -15.65 -10.24 -21.93
C ALA A 190 -16.01 -11.66 -22.37
N ASP A 191 -15.37 -12.13 -23.44
CA ASP A 191 -15.37 -13.53 -23.89
C ASP A 191 -15.28 -14.48 -22.68
N VAL A 192 -16.45 -14.97 -22.22
CA VAL A 192 -16.52 -16.10 -21.32
C VAL A 192 -16.24 -17.32 -22.18
N GLY A 193 -14.95 -17.64 -22.32
CA GLY A 193 -14.50 -18.90 -22.85
C GLY A 193 -15.17 -20.02 -22.07
N VAL A 194 -16.08 -20.74 -22.73
CA VAL A 194 -16.68 -21.97 -22.24
C VAL A 194 -15.54 -22.98 -22.12
N GLY A 195 -14.96 -23.08 -20.91
CA GLY A 195 -13.95 -24.07 -20.55
C GLY A 195 -14.59 -25.45 -20.50
N ASP A 196 -14.25 -26.26 -21.50
CA ASP A 196 -14.62 -27.66 -21.65
C ASP A 196 -14.11 -28.47 -20.44
N SER A 197 -15.02 -28.99 -19.61
CA SER A 197 -14.71 -29.78 -18.42
C SER A 197 -14.42 -31.24 -18.81
N GLY A 198 -13.21 -31.52 -19.28
CA GLY A 198 -12.69 -32.88 -19.47
C GLY A 198 -12.02 -33.41 -18.19
N PHE A 199 -12.81 -33.95 -17.25
CA PHE A 199 -12.30 -34.63 -16.05
C PHE A 199 -12.20 -36.14 -16.34
N ASP A 200 -11.03 -36.62 -16.77
CA ASP A 200 -10.73 -38.04 -16.94
C ASP A 200 -10.36 -38.64 -15.57
N SER A 201 -11.23 -39.53 -15.07
CA SER A 201 -11.05 -40.25 -13.81
C SER A 201 -10.63 -41.69 -14.11
N SER A 202 -9.32 -41.92 -14.16
CA SER A 202 -8.76 -43.27 -14.30
C SER A 202 -7.61 -43.48 -13.30
N VAL A 203 -7.95 -43.84 -12.07
CA VAL A 203 -7.02 -44.39 -11.06
C VAL A 203 -7.14 -45.92 -11.13
N PRO A 204 -6.07 -46.67 -11.45
CA PRO A 204 -6.08 -48.12 -11.31
C PRO A 204 -5.71 -48.51 -9.87
N THR A 205 -6.57 -49.33 -9.26
CA THR A 205 -6.26 -50.16 -8.10
C THR A 205 -5.77 -51.52 -8.57
N ASP A 206 -4.47 -51.78 -8.41
CA ASP A 206 -3.85 -52.97 -7.78
C ASP A 206 -2.32 -52.93 -7.94
#